data_AF-A0A8H4QQN1-F1
#
_entry.id   AF-A0A8H4QQN1-F1
#
_cell.length_a   1.000
_cell.length_b   1.000
_cell.length_c   1.000
_cell.angle_alpha   90.00
_cell.angle_beta   90.00
_cell.angle_gamma   90.00
#
_symmetry.space_group_name_H-M   'P 1'
#
loop_
_entity.id
_entity.type
_entity.pdbx_description
1 polymer ?
#
loop_
_entity_poly.entity_id
_entity_poly.type
_entity_poly.pdbx_seq_one_letter_code
_entity_poly.pdbx_strand_id
1 'polypeptide(L)'
;MGRSRQKTSNIGSINWTENKNTLIWSLLAELAKEDNHAALYGVQKGNKTIGSTKAKIHKGIASVLFPDLYPGNEDTLATRVKSKIEDLHNRYKKEVKRLTVTGGGLGGNDDSGSQEGAREEHLVCYVPADGVKRLTVTGGGLGGNDDSGSQEGAREEHLVCYVPADGVKRLTVTGGGLGGNDDSGSQEGAREEHLVCYVPADGPDHTTTVEAKNLWDDILAGFPFFKEMHRFLCGRPNTLPPVVTTGVGPNGRHVVHFQPLENGPSSVPSASPPSPTTEPGAVEPVKENIQTPALVPRKGARESSFSMDAIEKAKSSIQRVVKKSFEERLADATEANLKSADNRAAATLRMEKKRLHLDQLSHFDNKLKRDVKSKKLMPRNIVYSSASVTAVPLRPHTDV
;
A
#
# COMPACT_ATOMS: atom_id res chain seq x y z
N MET A 1 -28.18 -1.26 33.56
CA MET A 1 -27.00 -0.57 34.10
C MET A 1 -26.41 0.33 33.02
N GLY A 2 -26.62 1.64 33.11
CA GLY A 2 -26.05 2.60 32.15
C GLY A 2 -24.55 2.73 32.37
N ARG A 3 -23.74 2.44 31.35
CA ARG A 3 -22.31 2.77 31.39
C ARG A 3 -22.20 4.29 31.39
N SER A 4 -22.01 4.87 32.57
CA SER A 4 -21.67 6.28 32.72
C SER A 4 -20.42 6.54 31.87
N ARG A 5 -20.56 7.36 30.82
CA ARG A 5 -19.42 7.82 30.00
C ARG A 5 -18.54 8.66 30.91
N GLN A 6 -17.45 8.06 31.40
CA GLN A 6 -16.43 8.82 32.10
C GLN A 6 -15.92 9.91 31.16
N LYS A 7 -15.87 11.13 31.68
CA LYS A 7 -15.40 12.33 30.97
C LYS A 7 -13.94 12.08 30.59
N THR A 8 -13.67 11.92 29.30
CA THR A 8 -12.33 11.66 28.78
C THR A 8 -11.40 12.79 29.21
N SER A 9 -10.38 12.46 30.00
CA SER A 9 -9.27 13.36 30.29
C SER A 9 -8.73 13.90 28.98
N ASN A 10 -8.57 15.22 28.88
CA ASN A 10 -8.01 15.85 27.69
C ASN A 10 -6.52 15.52 27.63
N ILE A 11 -6.17 14.43 26.94
CA ILE A 11 -4.78 14.06 26.68
C ILE A 11 -4.24 15.11 25.71
N GLY A 12 -3.23 15.85 26.14
CA GLY A 12 -2.53 16.82 25.31
C GLY A 12 -2.04 16.19 23.99
N SER A 13 -1.74 17.03 23.01
CA SER A 13 -1.18 16.55 21.74
C SER A 13 0.15 15.82 21.99
N ILE A 14 0.25 14.55 21.54
CA ILE A 14 1.47 13.75 21.67
C ILE A 14 2.50 14.26 20.67
N ASN A 15 3.66 14.70 21.16
CA ASN A 15 4.75 15.14 20.31
C ASN A 15 5.58 13.94 19.80
N TRP A 16 5.16 13.37 18.67
CA TRP A 16 5.87 12.25 18.04
C TRP A 16 7.29 12.57 17.55
N THR A 17 7.62 13.86 17.39
CA THR A 17 8.90 14.32 16.87
C THR A 17 9.91 14.70 17.94
N GLU A 18 9.50 14.68 19.20
CA GLU A 18 10.37 15.00 20.34
C GLU A 18 11.53 13.99 20.45
N ASN A 19 12.64 14.41 21.08
CA ASN A 19 13.79 13.56 21.35
C ASN A 19 14.30 12.81 20.11
N LYS A 20 14.48 13.52 18.98
CA LYS A 20 14.96 12.93 17.71
C LYS A 20 14.10 11.76 17.22
N ASN A 21 12.78 11.85 17.41
CA ASN A 21 11.80 10.83 17.03
C ASN A 21 11.93 9.48 17.76
N THR A 22 12.46 9.46 18.98
CA THR A 22 12.58 8.23 19.79
C THR A 22 11.26 7.47 19.92
N LEU A 23 10.14 8.18 20.11
CA LEU A 23 8.81 7.54 20.18
C LEU A 23 8.42 6.81 18.87
N ILE A 24 8.79 7.34 17.70
CA ILE A 24 8.52 6.68 16.42
C ILE A 24 9.37 5.41 16.32
N TRP A 25 10.64 5.46 16.75
CA TRP A 25 11.50 4.27 16.78
C TRP A 25 10.96 3.20 17.73
N SER A 26 10.51 3.58 18.93
CA SER A 26 9.86 2.64 19.86
C SER A 26 8.58 2.05 19.27
N LEU A 27 7.78 2.86 18.57
CA LEU A 27 6.59 2.38 17.86
C LEU A 27 6.97 1.34 16.79
N LEU A 28 7.99 1.61 15.97
CA LEU A 28 8.45 0.66 14.95
C LEU A 28 8.99 -0.63 15.56
N ALA A 29 9.71 -0.55 16.68
CA ALA A 29 10.18 -1.72 17.41
C ALA A 29 9.01 -2.58 17.93
N GLU A 30 7.95 -1.95 18.46
CA GLU A 30 6.73 -2.64 18.86
C GLU A 30 5.98 -3.25 17.68
N LEU A 31 5.93 -2.57 16.53
CA LEU A 31 5.32 -3.09 15.30
C LEU A 31 6.10 -4.28 14.73
N ALA A 32 7.42 -4.31 14.90
CA ALA A 32 8.29 -5.38 14.43
C ALA A 32 8.17 -6.68 15.23
N LYS A 33 7.57 -6.65 16.43
CA LYS A 33 7.30 -7.87 17.21
C LYS A 33 6.38 -8.80 16.43
N GLU A 34 6.72 -10.08 16.39
CA GLU A 34 6.04 -11.08 15.56
C GLU A 34 4.53 -11.16 15.82
N ASP A 35 4.11 -11.13 17.09
CA ASP A 35 2.70 -11.16 17.48
C ASP A 35 1.90 -9.96 16.94
N ASN A 36 2.47 -8.76 17.08
CA ASN A 36 1.85 -7.52 16.63
C ASN A 36 1.81 -7.48 15.10
N HIS A 37 2.93 -7.83 14.48
CA HIS A 37 3.08 -7.85 13.03
C HIS A 37 2.10 -8.85 12.38
N ALA A 38 2.01 -10.08 12.91
CA ALA A 38 1.11 -11.10 12.41
C ALA A 38 -0.36 -10.68 12.48
N ALA A 39 -0.77 -10.03 13.57
CA ALA A 39 -2.16 -9.66 13.73
C ALA A 39 -2.54 -8.31 13.06
N LEU A 40 -1.58 -7.41 12.79
CA LEU A 40 -1.82 -6.17 12.02
C LEU A 40 -1.81 -6.40 10.50
N TYR A 41 -0.84 -7.18 10.00
CA TYR A 41 -0.56 -7.31 8.57
C TYR A 41 -0.94 -8.68 7.99
N GLY A 42 -1.54 -9.55 8.80
CA GLY A 42 -1.90 -10.92 8.42
C GLY A 42 -0.82 -11.94 8.77
N VAL A 43 -1.04 -13.21 8.47
CA VAL A 43 -0.10 -14.27 8.86
C VAL A 43 0.63 -14.78 7.61
N GLN A 44 1.91 -15.16 7.76
CA GLN A 44 2.62 -15.83 6.69
C GLN A 44 1.93 -17.17 6.36
N LYS A 45 1.99 -17.57 5.09
CA LYS A 45 1.37 -18.81 4.62
C LYS A 45 1.87 -20.00 5.47
N GLY A 46 0.96 -20.63 6.21
CA GLY A 46 1.27 -21.79 7.07
C GLY A 46 1.15 -21.55 8.58
N ASN A 47 1.21 -20.30 9.03
CA ASN A 47 1.05 -19.97 10.45
C ASN A 47 -0.43 -19.71 10.80
N LYS A 48 -0.85 -20.07 12.01
CA LYS A 48 -2.22 -19.84 12.50
C LYS A 48 -2.40 -18.40 12.93
N THR A 49 -3.56 -17.82 12.67
CA THR A 49 -3.95 -16.49 13.18
C THR A 49 -4.06 -16.51 14.70
N ILE A 50 -3.20 -15.72 15.34
CA ILE A 50 -3.37 -15.38 16.75
C ILE A 50 -4.69 -14.59 16.84
N GLY A 51 -5.65 -15.07 17.63
CA GLY A 51 -7.00 -14.50 17.76
C GLY A 51 -7.08 -13.09 18.36
N SER A 52 -5.98 -12.34 18.39
CA SER A 52 -5.92 -10.97 18.86
C SER A 52 -6.51 -10.03 17.80
N THR A 53 -7.45 -9.19 18.21
CA THR A 53 -8.01 -8.16 17.33
C THR A 53 -7.01 -7.01 17.15
N LYS A 54 -7.04 -6.33 15.99
CA LYS A 54 -6.20 -5.15 15.74
C LYS A 54 -6.34 -4.07 16.83
N ALA A 55 -7.56 -3.89 17.34
CA ALA A 55 -7.83 -2.96 18.44
C ALA A 55 -7.08 -3.34 19.73
N LYS A 56 -6.99 -4.63 20.06
CA LYS A 56 -6.22 -5.12 21.23
C LYS A 56 -4.73 -4.85 21.07
N ILE A 57 -4.19 -5.00 19.85
CA ILE A 57 -2.78 -4.71 19.55
C ILE A 57 -2.49 -3.21 19.74
N HIS A 58 -3.31 -2.33 19.16
CA HIS A 58 -3.11 -0.89 19.32
C HIS A 58 -3.14 -0.46 20.80
N LYS A 59 -4.00 -1.08 21.61
CA LYS A 59 -4.02 -0.90 23.07
C LYS A 59 -2.75 -1.42 23.73
N GLY A 60 -2.30 -2.62 23.37
CA GLY A 60 -1.04 -3.18 23.87
C GLY A 60 0.15 -2.27 23.57
N ILE A 61 0.30 -1.83 22.32
CA ILE A 61 1.35 -0.89 21.91
C ILE A 61 1.22 0.42 22.69
N ALA A 62 0.02 0.97 22.84
CA ALA A 62 -0.20 2.19 23.62
C ALA A 62 0.20 2.05 25.09
N SER A 63 -0.06 0.89 25.71
CA SER A 63 0.36 0.63 27.10
C SER A 63 1.87 0.57 27.29
N VAL A 64 2.60 0.08 26.28
CA VAL A 64 4.06 0.00 26.31
C VAL A 64 4.69 1.37 26.04
N LEU A 65 4.13 2.15 25.10
CA LEU A 65 4.68 3.45 24.73
C LEU A 65 4.36 4.55 25.75
N PHE A 66 3.22 4.47 26.44
CA PHE A 66 2.73 5.54 27.32
C PHE A 66 2.26 4.99 28.69
N PRO A 67 3.13 4.31 29.46
CA PRO A 67 2.72 3.62 30.69
C PRO A 67 2.04 4.57 31.70
N ASP A 68 2.53 5.80 31.83
CA ASP A 68 2.00 6.78 32.79
C ASP A 68 0.65 7.37 32.37
N LEU A 69 0.41 7.48 31.07
CA LEU A 69 -0.81 8.07 30.52
C LEU A 69 -1.90 7.04 30.22
N TYR A 70 -1.53 5.76 30.16
CA TYR A 70 -2.42 4.67 29.76
C TYR A 70 -3.62 4.46 30.70
N PRO A 71 -3.44 4.45 32.05
CA PRO A 71 -4.55 4.32 32.98
C PRO A 71 -5.60 5.43 32.77
N GLY A 72 -6.84 5.03 32.46
CA GLY A 72 -7.96 5.95 32.25
C GLY A 72 -8.12 6.51 30.83
N ASN A 73 -7.19 6.21 29.90
CA ASN A 73 -7.15 6.81 28.57
C ASN A 73 -6.90 5.81 27.41
N GLU A 74 -7.10 4.52 27.66
CA GLU A 74 -6.70 3.41 26.79
C GLU A 74 -7.18 3.56 25.33
N ASP A 75 -8.48 3.85 25.13
CA ASP A 75 -9.08 3.92 23.80
C ASP A 75 -8.57 5.12 23.00
N THR A 76 -8.37 6.25 23.68
CA THR A 76 -7.86 7.48 23.05
C THR A 76 -6.41 7.29 22.62
N LEU A 77 -5.55 6.73 23.47
CA LEU A 77 -4.15 6.46 23.11
C LEU A 77 -4.03 5.40 22.02
N ALA A 78 -4.82 4.33 22.08
CA ALA A 78 -4.86 3.33 21.02
C ALA A 78 -5.26 3.94 19.66
N THR A 79 -6.22 4.88 19.67
CA THR A 79 -6.61 5.62 18.46
C THR A 79 -5.47 6.49 17.93
N ARG A 80 -4.74 7.20 18.82
CA ARG A 80 -3.57 8.01 18.43
C ARG A 80 -2.44 7.17 17.84
N VAL A 81 -2.15 6.01 18.45
CA VAL A 81 -1.17 5.05 17.94
C VAL A 81 -1.59 4.55 16.56
N LYS A 82 -2.85 4.13 16.39
CA LYS A 82 -3.39 3.70 15.10
C LYS A 82 -3.20 4.78 14.02
N SER A 83 -3.64 6.01 14.27
CA SER A 83 -3.49 7.11 13.31
C SER A 83 -2.02 7.34 12.94
N LYS A 84 -1.11 7.26 13.90
CA LYS A 84 0.33 7.42 13.62
C LYS A 84 0.90 6.30 12.75
N ILE A 85 0.45 5.06 12.96
CA ILE A 85 0.83 3.91 12.11
C ILE A 85 0.34 4.14 10.67
N GLU A 86 -0.91 4.60 10.51
CA GLU A 86 -1.50 4.91 9.20
C GLU A 86 -0.73 6.03 8.50
N ASP A 87 -0.35 7.10 9.21
CA ASP A 87 0.48 8.18 8.68
C ASP A 87 1.84 7.67 8.17
N LEU A 88 2.50 6.81 8.95
CA LEU A 88 3.79 6.20 8.56
C LEU A 88 3.64 5.33 7.31
N HIS A 89 2.58 4.51 7.22
CA HIS A 89 2.30 3.72 6.02
C HIS A 89 2.04 4.58 4.80
N ASN A 90 1.24 5.63 4.94
CA ASN A 90 0.91 6.51 3.82
C ASN A 90 2.16 7.22 3.31
N ARG A 91 3.05 7.65 4.21
CA ARG A 91 4.34 8.20 3.83
C ARG A 91 5.24 7.15 3.16
N TYR A 92 5.35 5.95 3.73
CA TYR A 92 6.10 4.85 3.13
C TYR A 92 5.64 4.53 1.70
N LYS A 93 4.33 4.41 1.47
CA LYS A 93 3.76 4.16 0.14
C LYS A 93 4.16 5.23 -0.87
N LYS A 94 4.18 6.51 -0.47
CA LYS A 94 4.63 7.61 -1.33
C LYS A 94 6.10 7.46 -1.72
N GLU A 95 6.97 7.14 -0.77
CA GLU A 95 8.40 6.95 -1.05
C GLU A 95 8.66 5.68 -1.89
N VAL A 96 7.95 4.58 -1.65
CA VAL A 96 8.04 3.38 -2.51
C VAL A 96 7.60 3.67 -3.93
N LYS A 97 6.52 4.46 -4.13
CA LYS A 97 6.10 4.89 -5.47
C LYS A 97 7.26 5.59 -6.20
N ARG A 98 8.05 6.43 -5.50
CA ARG A 98 9.24 7.07 -6.10
C ARG A 98 10.31 6.07 -6.53
N LEU A 99 10.51 4.98 -5.79
CA LEU A 99 11.44 3.91 -6.20
C LEU A 99 10.94 3.12 -7.41
N THR A 100 9.63 2.98 -7.57
CA THR A 100 9.04 2.21 -8.69
C THR A 100 8.90 3.01 -10.00
N VAL A 101 8.87 4.34 -9.94
CA VAL A 101 8.73 5.21 -11.13
C VAL A 101 10.10 5.58 -11.67
N THR A 102 10.77 4.62 -12.29
CA THR A 102 12.08 4.82 -12.95
C THR A 102 12.02 4.67 -14.47
N GLY A 103 10.82 4.54 -15.04
CA GLY A 103 10.60 4.43 -16.49
C GLY A 103 10.00 5.69 -17.12
N GLY A 104 10.68 6.84 -17.05
CA GLY A 104 10.62 7.93 -18.05
C GLY A 104 9.27 8.51 -18.51
N GLY A 105 8.14 8.18 -17.90
CA GLY A 105 6.86 8.81 -18.16
C GLY A 105 6.80 10.16 -17.47
N LEU A 106 7.36 11.21 -18.07
CA LEU A 106 7.28 12.63 -17.66
C LEU A 106 5.85 13.20 -17.68
N GLY A 107 4.82 12.40 -17.38
CA GLY A 107 3.44 12.84 -17.17
C GLY A 107 3.24 13.16 -15.70
N GLY A 108 3.33 14.43 -15.33
CA GLY A 108 3.34 14.95 -13.97
C GLY A 108 2.28 14.33 -13.05
N ASN A 109 2.75 13.62 -12.02
CA ASN A 109 1.92 13.21 -10.91
C ASN A 109 2.06 14.25 -9.79
N ASP A 110 1.48 15.42 -10.04
CA ASP A 110 1.37 16.49 -9.06
C ASP A 110 0.28 16.11 -8.04
N ASP A 111 0.60 15.21 -7.10
CA ASP A 111 -0.24 14.82 -5.96
C ASP A 111 -0.38 15.98 -4.92
N SER A 112 -0.42 17.22 -5.39
CA SER A 112 -0.67 18.39 -4.56
C SER A 112 -2.17 18.65 -4.46
N GLY A 113 -2.82 17.89 -3.59
CA GLY A 113 -4.04 18.31 -2.90
C GLY A 113 -5.36 17.98 -3.57
N SER A 114 -5.98 16.88 -3.16
CA SER A 114 -7.44 16.79 -3.04
C SER A 114 -7.81 15.88 -1.89
N GLN A 115 -8.87 16.29 -1.20
CA GLN A 115 -9.33 15.80 0.09
C GLN A 115 -9.56 14.29 0.14
N GLU A 116 -9.42 13.82 1.38
CA GLU A 116 -9.87 12.59 2.01
C GLU A 116 -11.25 12.10 1.51
N GLY A 117 -11.29 11.57 0.29
CA GLY A 117 -12.31 10.65 -0.19
C GLY A 117 -11.63 9.30 -0.32
N ALA A 118 -11.90 8.38 0.60
CA ALA A 118 -11.37 7.02 0.61
C ALA A 118 -11.81 6.24 -0.64
N ARG A 119 -11.16 6.50 -1.78
CA ARG A 119 -10.95 5.49 -2.80
C ARG A 119 -9.68 4.79 -2.39
N GLU A 120 -9.88 3.66 -1.74
CA GLU A 120 -8.86 2.66 -1.49
C GLU A 120 -8.28 2.29 -2.87
N GLU A 121 -7.23 3.00 -3.30
CA GLU A 121 -6.37 2.56 -4.39
C GLU A 121 -5.72 1.26 -3.90
N HIS A 122 -6.45 0.18 -4.15
CA HIS A 122 -5.96 -1.17 -3.97
C HIS A 122 -4.63 -1.24 -4.73
N LEU A 123 -3.54 -1.52 -4.00
CA LEU A 123 -2.49 -2.35 -4.57
C LEU A 123 -3.25 -3.54 -5.17
N VAL A 124 -3.21 -3.67 -6.50
CA VAL A 124 -3.96 -4.71 -7.21
C VAL A 124 -3.37 -6.06 -6.79
N CYS A 125 -4.01 -6.68 -5.80
CA CYS A 125 -3.73 -8.03 -5.37
C CYS A 125 -4.33 -8.97 -6.42
N TYR A 126 -3.50 -9.51 -7.30
CA TYR A 126 -3.91 -10.56 -8.23
C TYR A 126 -3.64 -11.93 -7.62
N VAL A 127 -4.57 -12.87 -7.82
CA VAL A 127 -4.46 -14.26 -7.39
C VAL A 127 -3.69 -15.04 -8.46
N PRO A 128 -2.64 -15.81 -8.11
CA PRO A 128 -1.92 -16.64 -9.07
C PRO A 128 -2.85 -17.70 -9.69
N ALA A 129 -2.71 -17.92 -10.99
CA ALA A 129 -3.44 -18.95 -11.73
C ALA A 129 -3.09 -20.39 -11.32
N ASP A 130 -2.03 -20.59 -10.53
CA ASP A 130 -1.61 -21.92 -10.07
C ASP A 130 -2.17 -22.25 -8.69
N GLY A 131 -3.35 -22.90 -8.69
CA GLY A 131 -3.79 -23.69 -7.55
C GLY A 131 -5.29 -23.70 -7.25
N VAL A 132 -6.14 -24.04 -8.22
CA VAL A 132 -7.50 -24.50 -7.91
C VAL A 132 -7.41 -25.93 -7.32
N LYS A 133 -7.14 -26.05 -6.02
CA LYS A 133 -7.43 -27.29 -5.30
C LYS A 133 -8.92 -27.29 -4.96
N ARG A 134 -9.65 -28.25 -5.56
CA ARG A 134 -11.05 -28.58 -5.25
C ARG A 134 -11.25 -28.59 -3.72
N LEU A 135 -12.00 -27.63 -3.21
CA LEU A 135 -12.69 -27.76 -1.93
C LEU A 135 -13.89 -28.67 -2.20
N THR A 136 -13.72 -29.96 -1.95
CA THR A 136 -14.84 -30.91 -1.88
C THR A 136 -15.63 -30.57 -0.62
N VAL A 137 -16.76 -29.88 -0.77
CA VAL A 137 -17.75 -29.78 0.29
C VAL A 137 -18.50 -31.11 0.31
N THR A 138 -18.20 -31.95 1.29
CA THR A 138 -19.05 -33.09 1.66
C THR A 138 -20.30 -32.55 2.35
N GLY A 139 -21.36 -32.32 1.58
CA GLY A 139 -22.71 -32.10 2.11
C GLY A 139 -23.27 -33.42 2.60
N GLY A 140 -23.29 -33.61 3.91
CA GLY A 140 -24.04 -34.69 4.55
C GLY A 140 -25.54 -34.44 4.37
N GLY A 141 -26.21 -35.36 3.68
CA GLY A 141 -27.65 -35.38 3.58
C GLY A 141 -28.29 -35.73 4.92
N LEU A 142 -29.29 -34.95 5.30
CA LEU A 142 -30.33 -35.38 6.23
C LEU A 142 -31.65 -35.28 5.46
N GLY A 143 -32.25 -36.45 5.23
CA GLY A 143 -33.56 -36.59 4.62
C GLY A 143 -34.70 -36.44 5.62
N GLY A 144 -35.91 -36.48 5.06
CA GLY A 144 -37.20 -36.58 5.76
C GLY A 144 -37.92 -35.24 5.89
N ASN A 145 -39.21 -35.07 5.63
CA ASN A 145 -40.28 -35.84 4.99
C ASN A 145 -41.43 -34.83 4.81
N ASP A 146 -42.11 -34.88 3.68
CA ASP A 146 -43.54 -34.65 3.40
C ASP A 146 -44.38 -33.80 4.40
N ASP A 147 -45.09 -32.76 3.91
CA ASP A 147 -46.50 -32.88 3.50
C ASP A 147 -47.22 -31.50 3.35
N SER A 148 -47.99 -31.38 2.26
CA SER A 148 -49.15 -30.52 2.01
C SER A 148 -49.03 -28.99 1.82
N GLY A 149 -49.54 -28.51 0.67
CA GLY A 149 -50.37 -27.29 0.60
C GLY A 149 -50.01 -26.23 -0.45
N SER A 150 -50.83 -26.16 -1.51
CA SER A 150 -51.10 -25.06 -2.47
C SER A 150 -50.73 -23.63 -2.01
N GLN A 151 -50.34 -22.65 -2.84
CA GLN A 151 -50.79 -22.28 -4.18
C GLN A 151 -49.92 -21.11 -4.72
N GLU A 152 -49.98 -20.89 -6.04
CA GLU A 152 -49.67 -19.64 -6.76
C GLU A 152 -48.20 -19.18 -6.95
N GLY A 153 -47.70 -19.47 -8.16
CA GLY A 153 -47.36 -18.38 -9.09
C GLY A 153 -46.05 -17.64 -8.86
N ALA A 154 -44.92 -18.33 -8.97
CA ALA A 154 -43.65 -17.69 -9.30
C ALA A 154 -42.99 -18.42 -10.48
N ARG A 155 -42.80 -17.69 -11.59
CA ARG A 155 -41.92 -18.12 -12.68
C ARG A 155 -40.48 -18.10 -12.15
N GLU A 156 -39.99 -19.27 -11.74
CA GLU A 156 -38.56 -19.50 -11.58
C GLU A 156 -37.95 -19.80 -12.95
N GLU A 157 -37.08 -18.90 -13.42
CA GLU A 157 -36.15 -19.19 -14.50
C GLU A 157 -35.11 -20.19 -13.99
N HIS A 158 -35.38 -21.47 -14.28
CA HIS A 158 -34.42 -22.57 -14.16
C HIS A 158 -33.26 -22.34 -15.14
N LEU A 159 -32.16 -21.74 -14.68
CA LEU A 159 -30.88 -21.87 -15.38
C LEU A 159 -30.22 -23.20 -14.99
N VAL A 160 -30.70 -24.27 -15.61
CA VAL A 160 -30.04 -25.58 -15.60
C VAL A 160 -28.84 -25.48 -16.53
N CYS A 161 -27.64 -25.28 -15.99
CA CYS A 161 -26.41 -25.45 -16.76
C CYS A 161 -26.08 -26.94 -16.83
N TYR A 162 -26.51 -27.57 -17.91
CA TYR A 162 -25.92 -28.82 -18.41
C TYR A 162 -24.45 -28.53 -18.75
N VAL A 163 -23.52 -29.28 -18.15
CA VAL A 163 -22.11 -29.28 -18.57
C VAL A 163 -21.89 -30.58 -19.32
N PRO A 164 -21.76 -30.56 -20.67
CA PRO A 164 -21.19 -31.69 -21.38
C PRO A 164 -19.76 -31.88 -20.90
N ALA A 165 -19.38 -33.12 -20.61
CA ALA A 165 -17.99 -33.50 -20.52
C ALA A 165 -17.32 -33.22 -21.87
N ASP A 166 -16.09 -32.72 -21.81
CA ASP A 166 -15.24 -32.28 -22.93
C ASP A 166 -15.52 -30.89 -23.51
N GLY A 167 -14.62 -29.95 -23.22
CA GLY A 167 -14.57 -28.64 -23.86
C GLY A 167 -13.78 -27.59 -23.09
N VAL A 168 -12.51 -27.42 -23.46
CA VAL A 168 -11.63 -26.33 -23.03
C VAL A 168 -12.30 -24.97 -23.28
N LYS A 169 -12.57 -24.20 -22.22
CA LYS A 169 -13.11 -22.83 -22.36
C LYS A 169 -11.96 -21.85 -22.62
N ARG A 170 -11.83 -21.46 -23.89
CA ARG A 170 -11.18 -20.19 -24.30
C ARG A 170 -11.98 -19.04 -23.69
N LEU A 171 -11.30 -18.13 -22.99
CA LEU A 171 -11.86 -16.85 -22.57
C LEU A 171 -12.22 -16.05 -23.82
N THR A 172 -13.51 -15.88 -24.07
CA THR A 172 -14.03 -15.03 -25.14
C THR A 172 -13.73 -13.58 -24.79
N VAL A 173 -12.77 -13.00 -25.50
CA VAL A 173 -12.46 -11.57 -25.49
C VAL A 173 -13.57 -10.83 -26.23
N THR A 174 -14.44 -10.14 -25.50
CA THR A 174 -15.32 -9.11 -26.09
C THR A 174 -14.55 -7.79 -26.16
N GLY A 175 -13.70 -7.70 -27.17
CA GLY A 175 -13.04 -6.47 -27.61
C GLY A 175 -12.97 -6.56 -29.14
N GLY A 176 -14.05 -6.15 -29.80
CA GLY A 176 -14.14 -6.14 -31.25
C GLY A 176 -13.17 -5.14 -31.85
N GLY A 177 -11.94 -5.59 -32.10
CA GLY A 177 -11.02 -4.98 -33.05
C GLY A 177 -11.32 -5.52 -34.44
N LEU A 178 -11.64 -4.61 -35.37
CA LEU A 178 -11.97 -4.90 -36.76
C LEU A 178 -10.85 -5.68 -37.44
N GLY A 179 -11.25 -6.71 -38.19
CA GLY A 179 -10.38 -7.75 -38.71
C GLY A 179 -9.33 -7.30 -39.72
N GLY A 180 -8.17 -7.95 -39.62
CA GLY A 180 -7.19 -8.16 -40.68
C GLY A 180 -6.78 -9.62 -40.59
N ASN A 181 -6.94 -10.35 -41.69
CA ASN A 181 -6.97 -11.79 -41.76
C ASN A 181 -5.62 -12.29 -42.27
N ASP A 182 -4.60 -12.23 -41.42
CA ASP A 182 -3.21 -12.48 -41.81
C ASP A 182 -2.64 -13.62 -40.95
N ASP A 183 -2.91 -14.84 -41.40
CA ASP A 183 -2.52 -16.11 -40.79
C ASP A 183 -1.01 -16.38 -41.01
N SER A 184 -0.16 -15.67 -40.25
CA SER A 184 1.27 -15.99 -40.16
C SER A 184 1.73 -16.02 -38.70
N GLY A 185 1.62 -17.21 -38.11
CA GLY A 185 1.90 -17.51 -36.71
C GLY A 185 3.36 -17.34 -36.31
N SER A 186 3.78 -16.11 -36.04
CA SER A 186 4.94 -15.82 -35.20
C SER A 186 4.46 -15.65 -33.77
N GLN A 187 4.62 -16.70 -32.97
CA GLN A 187 4.37 -16.68 -31.53
C GLN A 187 5.45 -15.77 -30.89
N GLU A 188 5.26 -14.45 -30.95
CA GLU A 188 6.13 -13.50 -30.26
C GLU A 188 6.09 -13.82 -28.77
N GLY A 189 7.21 -14.38 -28.28
CA GLY A 189 7.40 -14.72 -26.88
C GLY A 189 7.11 -13.50 -26.02
N ALA A 190 6.34 -13.69 -24.95
CA ALA A 190 6.10 -12.64 -23.97
C ALA A 190 7.44 -12.05 -23.54
N ARG A 191 7.61 -10.73 -23.68
CA ARG A 191 8.81 -10.06 -23.23
C ARG A 191 8.80 -10.07 -21.71
N GLU A 192 9.69 -10.85 -21.11
CA GLU A 192 9.96 -10.79 -19.67
C GLU A 192 10.77 -9.52 -19.41
N GLU A 193 10.13 -8.56 -18.76
CA GLU A 193 10.78 -7.32 -18.34
C GLU A 193 11.06 -7.42 -16.83
N HIS A 194 12.34 -7.34 -16.46
CA HIS A 194 12.72 -7.22 -15.06
C HIS A 194 12.68 -5.74 -14.67
N LEU A 195 12.19 -5.46 -13.46
CA LEU A 195 12.36 -4.12 -12.89
C LEU A 195 13.84 -3.78 -12.87
N VAL A 196 14.19 -2.67 -13.51
CA VAL A 196 15.57 -2.14 -13.59
C VAL A 196 16.15 -1.86 -12.19
N CYS A 197 15.31 -1.79 -11.16
CA CYS A 197 15.71 -1.42 -9.81
C CYS A 197 14.82 -2.12 -8.77
N TYR A 198 15.03 -3.43 -8.61
CA TYR A 198 14.59 -4.12 -7.40
C TYR A 198 15.51 -3.75 -6.22
N VAL A 199 14.92 -3.45 -5.07
CA VAL A 199 15.64 -3.27 -3.80
C VAL A 199 15.14 -4.34 -2.84
N PRO A 200 16.02 -5.22 -2.31
CA PRO A 200 15.60 -6.26 -1.38
C PRO A 200 15.19 -5.69 -0.03
N ALA A 201 14.54 -6.50 0.81
CA ALA A 201 14.01 -6.07 2.10
C ALA A 201 15.10 -5.48 3.03
N ASP A 202 16.34 -5.96 2.95
CA ASP A 202 17.46 -5.44 3.75
C ASP A 202 18.03 -4.10 3.22
N GLY A 203 17.50 -3.62 2.10
CA GLY A 203 17.92 -2.40 1.41
C GLY A 203 18.83 -2.67 0.22
N PRO A 204 19.39 -1.62 -0.42
CA PRO A 204 20.23 -1.75 -1.60
C PRO A 204 21.45 -2.64 -1.36
N ASP A 205 21.71 -3.55 -2.28
CA ASP A 205 22.85 -4.46 -2.27
C ASP A 205 23.85 -4.17 -3.41
N HIS A 206 24.80 -5.07 -3.64
CA HIS A 206 25.78 -4.92 -4.72
C HIS A 206 25.16 -5.03 -6.13
N THR A 207 23.98 -5.64 -6.26
CA THR A 207 23.26 -5.78 -7.54
C THR A 207 22.35 -4.59 -7.83
N THR A 208 22.01 -3.81 -6.80
CA THR A 208 21.16 -2.61 -6.93
C THR A 208 21.89 -1.52 -7.71
N THR A 209 21.19 -0.93 -8.70
CA THR A 209 21.72 0.13 -9.57
C THR A 209 22.11 1.39 -8.79
N VAL A 210 23.07 2.15 -9.33
CA VAL A 210 23.53 3.40 -8.70
C VAL A 210 22.39 4.42 -8.56
N GLU A 211 21.51 4.49 -9.56
CA GLU A 211 20.33 5.38 -9.52
C GLU A 211 19.38 5.03 -8.37
N ALA A 212 19.08 3.73 -8.18
CA ALA A 212 18.25 3.27 -7.09
C ALA A 212 18.89 3.50 -5.71
N LYS A 213 20.21 3.34 -5.59
CA LYS A 213 20.97 3.69 -4.37
C LYS A 213 20.86 5.18 -4.05
N ASN A 214 21.04 6.05 -5.03
CA ASN A 214 20.91 7.50 -4.85
C ASN A 214 19.49 7.90 -4.40
N LEU A 215 18.45 7.31 -5.03
CA LEU A 215 17.07 7.54 -4.62
C LEU A 215 16.79 7.02 -3.21
N TRP A 216 17.32 5.85 -2.86
CA TRP A 216 17.20 5.29 -1.53
C TRP A 216 17.83 6.19 -0.47
N ASP A 217 19.04 6.70 -0.70
CA ASP A 217 19.73 7.62 0.22
C ASP A 217 19.00 8.96 0.37
N ASP A 218 18.45 9.51 -0.72
CA ASP A 218 17.59 10.70 -0.68
C ASP A 218 16.32 10.46 0.16
N ILE A 219 15.67 9.30 -0.02
CA ILE A 219 14.53 8.91 0.80
C ILE A 219 14.92 8.79 2.28
N LEU A 220 16.06 8.18 2.60
CA LEU A 220 16.53 8.07 3.99
C LEU A 220 16.82 9.43 4.63
N ALA A 221 17.35 10.39 3.85
CA ALA A 221 17.57 11.74 4.33
C ALA A 221 16.24 12.45 4.71
N GLY A 222 15.18 12.26 3.93
CA GLY A 222 13.86 12.85 4.21
C GLY A 222 13.00 12.04 5.19
N PHE A 223 13.17 10.72 5.24
CA PHE A 223 12.36 9.78 5.98
C PHE A 223 13.25 8.67 6.59
N PRO A 224 13.91 8.93 7.73
CA PRO A 224 14.92 8.04 8.30
C PRO A 224 14.36 6.66 8.72
N PHE A 225 13.04 6.56 8.90
CA PHE A 225 12.35 5.32 9.24
C PHE A 225 12.17 4.39 8.04
N PHE A 226 12.42 4.87 6.82
CA PHE A 226 12.12 4.15 5.59
C PHE A 226 12.76 2.77 5.54
N LYS A 227 14.03 2.63 5.95
CA LYS A 227 14.74 1.35 5.94
C LYS A 227 14.04 0.29 6.80
N GLU A 228 13.77 0.61 8.06
CA GLU A 228 13.05 -0.34 8.94
C GLU A 228 11.65 -0.62 8.41
N MET A 229 10.98 0.41 7.88
CA MET A 229 9.66 0.24 7.26
C MET A 229 9.66 -0.71 6.07
N HIS A 230 10.65 -0.52 5.19
CA HIS A 230 10.84 -1.34 4.01
C HIS A 230 11.13 -2.79 4.39
N ARG A 231 12.04 -3.00 5.35
CA ARG A 231 12.39 -4.34 5.83
C ARG A 231 11.18 -5.12 6.31
N PHE A 232 10.29 -4.51 7.09
CA PHE A 232 9.11 -5.21 7.60
C PHE A 232 8.01 -5.39 6.55
N LEU A 233 7.78 -4.39 5.69
CA LEU A 233 6.70 -4.43 4.68
C LEU A 233 7.04 -5.29 3.47
N CYS A 234 8.31 -5.32 3.05
CA CYS A 234 8.76 -6.08 1.88
C CYS A 234 9.01 -7.55 2.17
N GLY A 235 9.20 -7.94 3.44
CA GLY A 235 9.34 -9.35 3.84
C GLY A 235 8.07 -10.20 3.65
N ARG A 236 7.03 -9.68 3.00
CA ARG A 236 5.74 -10.36 2.81
C ARG A 236 5.33 -10.44 1.34
N PRO A 237 5.28 -11.66 0.77
CA PRO A 237 4.89 -11.85 -0.64
C PRO A 237 3.44 -11.47 -0.93
N ASN A 238 2.60 -11.31 0.10
CA ASN A 238 1.22 -10.82 -0.07
C ASN A 238 1.13 -9.29 -0.19
N THR A 239 2.19 -8.55 0.14
CA THR A 239 2.20 -7.09 0.09
C THR A 239 2.84 -6.57 -1.19
N LEU A 240 3.73 -7.35 -1.80
CA LEU A 240 4.30 -7.11 -3.12
C LEU A 240 4.09 -8.37 -3.97
N PRO A 241 3.20 -8.36 -4.98
CA PRO A 241 3.02 -9.53 -5.83
C PRO A 241 4.35 -9.89 -6.52
N PRO A 242 4.76 -11.17 -6.57
CA PRO A 242 6.03 -11.60 -7.18
C PRO A 242 6.16 -11.19 -8.65
N VAL A 243 5.01 -11.18 -9.33
CA VAL A 243 4.88 -10.90 -10.76
C VAL A 243 3.61 -10.09 -10.98
N VAL A 244 3.70 -9.02 -11.76
CA VAL A 244 2.52 -8.35 -12.33
C VAL A 244 2.51 -8.62 -13.82
N THR A 245 1.52 -9.39 -14.26
CA THR A 245 1.20 -9.51 -15.67
C THR A 245 0.30 -8.34 -16.05
N THR A 246 0.74 -7.48 -16.96
CA THR A 246 -0.14 -6.45 -17.51
C THR A 246 -1.24 -7.10 -18.36
N GLY A 247 -2.41 -6.47 -18.42
CA GLY A 247 -3.47 -6.89 -19.34
C GLY A 247 -2.98 -6.85 -20.79
N VAL A 248 -3.61 -7.61 -21.68
CA VAL A 248 -3.24 -7.66 -23.11
C VAL A 248 -3.45 -6.28 -23.72
N GLY A 249 -2.37 -5.51 -23.87
CA GLY A 249 -2.38 -4.22 -24.55
C GLY A 249 -2.12 -4.40 -26.06
N PRO A 250 -2.13 -3.32 -26.84
CA PRO A 250 -1.73 -3.35 -28.25
C PRO A 250 -0.29 -3.85 -28.46
N ASN A 251 0.53 -3.86 -27.41
CA ASN A 251 1.89 -4.39 -27.40
C ASN A 251 1.98 -5.85 -26.89
N GLY A 252 0.85 -6.52 -26.68
CA GLY A 252 0.80 -7.89 -26.16
C GLY A 252 0.77 -7.97 -24.63
N ARG A 253 1.06 -9.17 -24.11
CA ARG A 253 1.18 -9.43 -22.67
C ARG A 253 2.61 -9.11 -22.23
N HIS A 254 2.75 -8.25 -21.21
CA HIS A 254 4.03 -8.07 -20.54
C HIS A 254 3.98 -8.71 -19.16
N VAL A 255 5.04 -9.44 -18.83
CA VAL A 255 5.22 -10.04 -17.51
C VAL A 255 6.33 -9.25 -16.84
N VAL A 256 5.99 -8.48 -15.81
CA VAL A 256 6.97 -7.74 -15.02
C VAL A 256 7.26 -8.52 -13.75
N HIS A 257 8.49 -9.01 -13.63
CA HIS A 257 8.96 -9.69 -12.42
C HIS A 257 9.43 -8.65 -11.40
N PHE A 258 8.73 -8.58 -10.26
CA PHE A 258 9.07 -7.66 -9.17
C PHE A 258 10.15 -8.22 -8.26
N GLN A 259 10.41 -9.52 -8.34
CA GLN A 259 11.45 -10.20 -7.59
C GLN A 259 12.48 -10.77 -8.59
N PRO A 260 13.78 -10.74 -8.25
CA PRO A 260 14.78 -11.48 -9.02
C PRO A 260 14.32 -12.95 -9.06
N LEU A 261 14.32 -13.57 -10.24
CA LEU A 261 14.24 -15.03 -10.27
C LEU A 261 15.41 -15.51 -9.43
N GLU A 262 15.13 -16.19 -8.31
CA GLU A 262 16.17 -16.90 -7.59
C GLU A 262 16.83 -17.81 -8.63
N ASN A 263 18.05 -17.44 -9.04
CA ASN A 263 18.77 -18.12 -10.09
C ASN A 263 18.71 -19.62 -9.78
N GLY A 264 18.26 -20.40 -10.76
CA GLY A 264 18.07 -21.85 -10.64
C GLY A 264 19.26 -22.55 -9.99
N PRO A 265 19.06 -23.79 -9.51
CA PRO A 265 19.85 -24.43 -8.46
C PRO A 265 21.32 -24.04 -8.56
N SER A 266 21.75 -23.20 -7.61
CA SER A 266 23.15 -22.92 -7.38
C SER A 266 23.85 -24.28 -7.33
N SER A 267 24.58 -24.61 -8.39
CA SER A 267 25.40 -25.80 -8.49
C SER A 267 26.66 -25.59 -7.66
N VAL A 268 26.45 -25.38 -6.36
CA VAL A 268 27.49 -25.64 -5.38
C VAL A 268 27.72 -27.15 -5.41
N PRO A 269 28.93 -27.63 -5.73
CA PRO A 269 29.23 -29.04 -5.69
C PRO A 269 28.98 -29.53 -4.27
N SER A 270 28.04 -30.47 -4.14
CA SER A 270 27.71 -31.17 -2.92
C SER A 270 28.96 -31.92 -2.44
N ALA A 271 29.72 -31.28 -1.56
CA ALA A 271 30.71 -31.96 -0.75
C ALA A 271 29.95 -32.88 0.22
N SER A 272 30.08 -34.17 0.00
CA SER A 272 29.45 -35.23 0.78
C SER A 272 29.83 -35.09 2.27
N PRO A 273 28.89 -35.18 3.21
CA PRO A 273 29.23 -35.28 4.62
C PRO A 273 29.79 -36.68 4.93
N PRO A 274 30.86 -36.80 5.75
CA PRO A 274 31.36 -38.10 6.18
C PRO A 274 30.34 -38.80 7.09
N SER A 275 30.10 -40.07 6.81
CA SER A 275 29.21 -40.96 7.55
C SER A 275 29.57 -41.04 9.05
N PRO A 276 28.59 -40.94 9.97
CA PRO A 276 28.83 -41.31 11.36
C PRO A 276 28.74 -42.82 11.54
N THR A 277 29.83 -43.38 12.06
CA THR A 277 29.98 -44.73 12.58
C THR A 277 28.88 -45.07 13.59
N THR A 278 28.27 -46.23 13.38
CA THR A 278 27.29 -46.89 14.23
C THR A 278 27.93 -47.44 15.51
N GLU A 279 27.41 -47.07 16.68
CA GLU A 279 27.49 -47.87 17.91
C GLU A 279 26.07 -48.19 18.42
N PRO A 280 25.77 -49.42 18.86
CA PRO A 280 24.46 -49.78 19.38
C PRO A 280 24.45 -49.70 20.92
N GLY A 281 23.69 -48.75 21.46
CA GLY A 281 23.37 -48.68 22.89
C GLY A 281 21.86 -48.76 23.10
N ALA A 282 21.38 -49.94 23.47
CA ALA A 282 19.99 -50.20 23.81
C ALA A 282 19.61 -49.53 25.14
N VAL A 283 18.55 -48.71 25.15
CA VAL A 283 17.80 -48.37 26.36
C VAL A 283 16.31 -48.31 26.02
N GLU A 284 15.53 -49.07 26.77
CA GLU A 284 14.08 -49.27 26.63
C GLU A 284 13.24 -48.00 26.84
N PRO A 285 12.06 -47.87 26.18
CA PRO A 285 11.09 -46.85 26.53
C PRO A 285 10.12 -47.33 27.61
N VAL A 286 10.16 -46.67 28.77
CA VAL A 286 9.10 -46.71 29.79
C VAL A 286 7.85 -46.05 29.23
N LYS A 287 6.75 -46.81 29.18
CA LYS A 287 5.40 -46.33 28.83
C LYS A 287 4.87 -45.45 29.96
N GLU A 288 4.86 -44.13 29.76
CA GLU A 288 4.15 -43.21 30.64
C GLU A 288 2.73 -42.94 30.11
N ASN A 289 1.78 -43.40 30.91
CA ASN A 289 0.34 -43.41 30.70
C ASN A 289 -0.24 -42.01 30.99
N ILE A 290 -0.52 -41.22 29.94
CA ILE A 290 -1.23 -39.95 30.09
C ILE A 290 -2.73 -40.19 29.94
N GLN A 291 -3.41 -40.03 31.08
CA GLN A 291 -4.85 -40.07 31.27
C GLN A 291 -5.55 -38.93 30.52
N THR A 292 -6.48 -39.29 29.64
CA THR A 292 -7.42 -38.38 28.97
C THR A 292 -8.44 -37.85 29.98
N PRO A 293 -8.60 -36.53 30.18
CA PRO A 293 -9.68 -36.02 31.02
C PRO A 293 -11.02 -36.06 30.28
N ALA A 294 -12.03 -36.51 31.02
CA ALA A 294 -13.39 -36.77 30.58
C ALA A 294 -14.10 -35.53 29.99
N LEU A 295 -14.87 -35.78 28.93
CA LEU A 295 -15.79 -34.82 28.31
C LEU A 295 -16.82 -34.32 29.34
N VAL A 296 -16.84 -32.99 29.54
CA VAL A 296 -17.90 -32.29 30.25
C VAL A 296 -19.08 -32.09 29.27
N PRO A 297 -20.34 -32.35 29.67
CA PRO A 297 -21.51 -32.17 28.79
C PRO A 297 -21.66 -30.70 28.39
N ARG A 298 -21.53 -30.42 27.09
CA ARG A 298 -21.78 -29.09 26.53
C ARG A 298 -23.25 -28.75 26.67
N LYS A 299 -23.50 -27.78 27.56
CA LYS A 299 -24.77 -27.09 27.79
C LYS A 299 -25.34 -26.60 26.44
N GLY A 300 -26.58 -27.01 26.16
CA GLY A 300 -27.26 -26.83 24.88
C GLY A 300 -27.25 -25.39 24.35
N ALA A 301 -27.28 -25.30 23.02
CA ALA A 301 -27.39 -24.07 22.26
C ALA A 301 -28.58 -23.25 22.77
N ARG A 302 -28.28 -22.05 23.27
CA ARG A 302 -29.32 -21.05 23.55
C ARG A 302 -29.94 -20.65 22.22
N GLU A 303 -31.23 -20.93 22.06
CA GLU A 303 -32.06 -20.38 21.00
C GLU A 303 -31.92 -18.85 21.03
N SER A 304 -31.31 -18.30 19.98
CA SER A 304 -31.18 -16.87 19.82
C SER A 304 -32.55 -16.29 19.51
N SER A 305 -33.22 -15.77 20.53
CA SER A 305 -34.41 -14.94 20.37
C SER A 305 -34.02 -13.63 19.69
N PHE A 306 -33.95 -13.63 18.36
CA PHE A 306 -33.96 -12.41 17.56
C PHE A 306 -35.34 -11.79 17.75
N SER A 307 -35.43 -10.68 18.50
CA SER A 307 -36.70 -9.97 18.63
C SER A 307 -37.07 -9.33 17.29
N MET A 308 -38.35 -9.43 16.92
CA MET A 308 -38.93 -8.78 15.73
C MET A 308 -38.58 -7.27 15.68
N ASP A 309 -38.51 -6.61 16.85
CA ASP A 309 -38.15 -5.20 16.98
C ASP A 309 -36.76 -4.87 16.41
N ALA A 310 -35.79 -5.78 16.52
CA ALA A 310 -34.46 -5.58 15.96
C ALA A 310 -34.49 -5.58 14.43
N ILE A 311 -35.40 -6.35 13.83
CA ILE A 311 -35.58 -6.44 12.38
C ILE A 311 -36.30 -5.19 11.85
N GLU A 312 -37.33 -4.70 12.54
CA GLU A 312 -38.02 -3.46 12.14
C GLU A 312 -37.14 -2.22 12.29
N LYS A 313 -36.31 -2.18 13.34
CA LYS A 313 -35.32 -1.11 13.51
C LYS A 313 -34.23 -1.16 12.43
N ALA A 314 -33.80 -2.35 12.01
CA ALA A 314 -32.88 -2.49 10.88
C ALA A 314 -33.52 -2.04 9.56
N LYS A 315 -34.79 -2.38 9.32
CA LYS A 315 -35.52 -1.99 8.10
C LYS A 315 -35.71 -0.47 7.99
N SER A 316 -35.98 0.22 9.10
CA SER A 316 -36.09 1.69 9.12
C SER A 316 -34.75 2.41 9.00
N SER A 317 -33.64 1.75 9.36
CA SER A 317 -32.28 2.31 9.25
C SER A 317 -31.66 2.17 7.86
N ILE A 318 -32.21 1.33 6.99
CA ILE A 318 -31.77 1.24 5.60
C ILE A 318 -32.38 2.42 4.85
N GLN A 319 -31.58 3.47 4.62
CA GLN A 319 -31.96 4.57 3.74
C GLN A 319 -32.48 3.98 2.43
N ARG A 320 -33.73 4.32 2.06
CA ARG A 320 -34.27 4.02 0.74
C ARG A 320 -33.31 4.63 -0.28
N VAL A 321 -32.47 3.79 -0.87
CA VAL A 321 -31.62 4.17 -1.99
C VAL A 321 -32.59 4.63 -3.08
N VAL A 322 -32.56 5.93 -3.37
CA VAL A 322 -33.32 6.49 -4.48
C VAL A 322 -32.92 5.70 -5.72
N LYS A 323 -33.88 4.99 -6.31
CA LYS A 323 -33.66 4.21 -7.52
C LYS A 323 -33.51 5.19 -8.68
N LYS A 324 -32.34 5.83 -8.80
CA LYS A 324 -31.90 6.46 -10.04
C LYS A 324 -32.01 5.43 -11.15
N SER A 325 -32.59 5.81 -12.28
CA SER A 325 -32.66 4.92 -13.44
C SER A 325 -31.24 4.59 -13.90
N PHE A 326 -31.08 3.47 -14.60
CA PHE A 326 -29.79 3.12 -15.18
C PHE A 326 -29.27 4.23 -16.11
N GLU A 327 -30.17 4.85 -16.87
CA GLU A 327 -29.88 5.97 -17.78
C GLU A 327 -29.33 7.18 -17.02
N GLU A 328 -29.92 7.52 -15.86
CA GLU A 328 -29.43 8.63 -15.02
C GLU A 328 -28.03 8.35 -14.48
N ARG A 329 -27.73 7.11 -14.08
CA ARG A 329 -26.37 6.73 -13.63
C ARG A 329 -25.35 6.80 -14.76
N LEU A 330 -25.76 6.46 -15.98
CA LEU A 330 -24.90 6.55 -17.16
C LEU A 330 -24.62 8.01 -17.53
N ALA A 331 -25.63 8.89 -17.44
CA ALA A 331 -25.47 10.33 -17.64
C ALA A 331 -24.56 10.96 -16.57
N ASP A 332 -24.74 10.60 -15.29
CA ASP A 332 -23.87 11.07 -14.20
C ASP A 332 -22.39 10.67 -14.43
N ALA A 333 -22.16 9.45 -14.95
CA ALA A 333 -20.82 8.96 -15.25
C ALA A 333 -20.17 9.66 -16.46
N THR A 334 -20.93 9.93 -17.53
CA THR A 334 -20.42 10.65 -18.71
C THR A 334 -20.13 12.11 -18.37
N GLU A 335 -20.98 12.77 -17.59
CA GLU A 335 -20.76 14.12 -17.11
C GLU A 335 -19.52 14.20 -16.22
N ALA A 336 -19.35 13.26 -15.28
CA ALA A 336 -18.15 13.19 -14.44
C ALA A 336 -16.86 13.02 -15.26
N ASN A 337 -16.91 12.20 -16.32
CA ASN A 337 -15.77 12.00 -17.22
C ASN A 337 -15.43 13.25 -18.04
N LEU A 338 -16.43 13.96 -18.57
CA LEU A 338 -16.24 15.22 -19.29
C LEU A 338 -15.65 16.29 -18.38
N LYS A 339 -16.21 16.45 -17.18
CA LYS A 339 -15.68 17.40 -16.18
C LYS A 339 -14.25 17.08 -15.76
N SER A 340 -13.91 15.79 -15.65
CA SER A 340 -12.54 15.35 -15.40
C SER A 340 -11.60 15.66 -16.57
N ALA A 341 -12.06 15.56 -17.82
CA ALA A 341 -11.29 15.94 -18.99
C ALA A 341 -11.03 17.47 -19.04
N ASP A 342 -12.04 18.29 -18.77
CA ASP A 342 -11.91 19.75 -18.73
C ASP A 342 -10.93 20.20 -17.64
N ASN A 343 -11.01 19.59 -16.45
CA ASN A 343 -10.08 19.87 -15.36
C ASN A 343 -8.62 19.52 -15.74
N ARG A 344 -8.41 18.42 -16.48
CA ARG A 344 -7.08 18.05 -16.99
C ARG A 344 -6.58 19.06 -18.02
N ALA A 345 -7.42 19.49 -18.95
CA ALA A 345 -7.07 20.52 -19.95
C ALA A 345 -6.74 21.88 -19.30
N ALA A 346 -7.48 22.27 -18.26
CA ALA A 346 -7.20 23.47 -17.48
C ALA A 346 -5.87 23.38 -16.72
N ALA A 347 -5.55 22.21 -16.16
CA ALA A 347 -4.28 21.97 -15.48
C ALA A 347 -3.09 22.06 -16.45
N THR A 348 -3.21 21.48 -17.66
CA THR A 348 -2.14 21.56 -18.68
C THR A 348 -1.89 23.00 -19.12
N LEU A 349 -2.95 23.79 -19.37
CA LEU A 349 -2.81 25.21 -19.71
C LEU A 349 -2.16 26.02 -18.57
N ARG A 350 -2.48 25.69 -17.32
CA ARG A 350 -1.87 26.36 -16.16
C ARG A 350 -0.38 26.06 -16.06
N MET A 351 0.04 24.82 -16.34
CA MET A 351 1.44 24.42 -16.34
C MET A 351 2.21 25.07 -17.50
N GLU A 352 1.63 25.11 -18.70
CA GLU A 352 2.23 25.78 -19.86
C GLU A 352 2.41 27.28 -19.61
N LYS A 353 1.42 27.95 -19.00
CA LYS A 353 1.53 29.36 -18.62
C LYS A 353 2.67 29.59 -17.62
N LYS A 354 2.85 28.71 -16.63
CA LYS A 354 3.99 28.78 -15.69
C LYS A 354 5.32 28.59 -16.40
N ARG A 355 5.39 27.64 -17.35
CA ARG A 355 6.59 27.40 -18.16
C ARG A 355 7.00 28.63 -18.96
N LEU A 356 6.05 29.24 -19.68
CA LEU A 356 6.28 30.47 -20.44
C LEU A 356 6.75 31.63 -19.54
N HIS A 357 6.22 31.73 -18.33
CA HIS A 357 6.65 32.77 -17.39
C HIS A 357 8.09 32.54 -16.90
N LEU A 358 8.48 31.29 -16.63
CA LEU A 358 9.87 30.94 -16.30
C LEU A 358 10.82 31.22 -17.47
N ASP A 359 10.42 30.91 -18.70
CA ASP A 359 11.21 31.21 -19.89
C ASP A 359 11.42 32.73 -20.08
N GLN A 360 10.40 33.54 -19.79
CA GLN A 360 10.52 35.00 -19.80
C GLN A 360 11.52 35.50 -18.76
N LEU A 361 11.46 34.99 -17.52
CA LEU A 361 12.41 35.35 -16.46
C LEU A 361 13.85 34.97 -16.83
N SER A 362 14.04 33.76 -17.37
CA SER A 362 15.34 33.30 -17.88
C SER A 362 15.87 34.22 -18.99
N HIS A 363 14.99 34.69 -19.89
CA HIS A 363 15.38 35.64 -20.92
C HIS A 363 15.85 36.99 -20.34
N PHE A 364 15.16 37.51 -19.31
CA PHE A 364 15.56 38.73 -18.61
C PHE A 364 16.92 38.58 -17.91
N ASP A 365 17.15 37.47 -17.21
CA ASP A 365 18.42 37.20 -16.54
C ASP A 365 19.59 37.13 -17.54
N ASN A 366 19.37 36.45 -18.67
CA ASN A 366 20.37 36.34 -19.73
C ASN A 366 20.63 37.70 -20.42
N LYS A 367 19.62 38.56 -20.53
CA LYS A 367 19.80 39.93 -21.02
C LYS A 367 20.62 40.77 -20.03
N LEU A 368 20.30 40.72 -18.74
CA LEU A 368 21.03 41.44 -17.69
C LEU A 368 22.51 41.03 -17.64
N LYS A 369 22.80 39.72 -17.75
CA LYS A 369 24.18 39.20 -17.84
C LYS A 369 24.94 39.75 -19.04
N ARG A 370 24.29 39.86 -20.21
CA ARG A 370 24.90 40.45 -21.42
C ARG A 370 25.19 41.93 -21.23
N ASP A 371 24.27 42.69 -20.64
CA ASP A 371 24.46 44.13 -20.40
C ASP A 371 25.58 44.40 -19.40
N VAL A 372 25.69 43.59 -18.32
CA VAL A 372 26.80 43.66 -17.36
C VAL A 372 28.13 43.33 -18.03
N LYS A 373 28.17 42.29 -18.88
CA LYS A 373 29.38 41.90 -19.63
C LYS A 373 29.82 42.99 -20.61
N SER A 374 28.87 43.62 -21.30
CA SER A 374 29.14 44.73 -22.24
C SER A 374 29.69 45.98 -21.53
N LYS A 375 29.10 46.36 -20.39
CA LYS A 375 29.60 47.48 -19.57
C LYS A 375 30.99 47.25 -18.99
N LYS A 376 31.36 46.01 -18.68
CA LYS A 376 32.71 45.66 -18.20
C LYS A 376 33.78 45.76 -19.30
N LEU A 377 33.40 45.71 -20.58
CA LEU A 377 34.31 45.83 -21.71
C LEU A 377 34.54 47.27 -22.19
N MET A 378 33.85 48.26 -21.63
CA MET A 378 34.15 49.66 -21.92
C MET A 378 35.42 50.06 -21.14
N PRO A 379 36.56 50.33 -21.81
CA PRO A 379 37.74 50.83 -21.14
C PRO A 379 37.37 52.14 -20.46
N ARG A 380 37.39 52.13 -19.13
CA ARG A 380 37.28 53.33 -18.31
C ARG A 380 38.54 54.16 -18.59
N ASN A 381 38.47 55.01 -19.61
CA ASN A 381 39.36 56.15 -19.78
C ASN A 381 39.03 57.16 -18.66
N ILE A 382 39.41 56.80 -17.43
CA ILE A 382 39.40 57.70 -16.29
C ILE A 382 40.60 58.62 -16.52
N VAL A 383 40.35 59.74 -17.18
CA VAL A 383 41.24 60.89 -17.10
C VAL A 383 41.16 61.35 -15.64
N TYR A 384 42.16 60.97 -14.85
CA TYR A 384 42.34 61.48 -13.50
C TYR A 384 42.61 62.99 -13.59
N SER A 385 41.56 63.80 -13.46
CA SER A 385 41.70 65.22 -13.15
C SER A 385 41.92 65.35 -11.64
N SER A 386 43.16 65.60 -11.25
CA SER A 386 43.57 65.78 -9.86
C SER A 386 43.01 67.10 -9.31
N ALA A 387 41.80 67.08 -8.78
CA ALA A 387 41.31 68.13 -7.90
C ALA A 387 41.64 67.73 -6.45
N SER A 388 42.63 68.42 -5.88
CA SER A 388 43.00 68.35 -4.47
C SER A 388 41.84 68.78 -3.58
N VAL A 389 41.18 67.82 -2.93
CA VAL A 389 40.16 68.08 -1.92
C VAL A 389 40.85 68.25 -0.57
N THR A 390 40.82 69.49 -0.07
CA THR A 390 41.30 69.90 1.23
C THR A 390 40.49 69.22 2.33
N ALA A 391 41.16 68.45 3.18
CA ALA A 391 40.56 67.72 4.29
C ALA A 391 40.04 68.69 5.36
N VAL A 392 38.75 68.61 5.67
CA VAL A 392 38.13 69.28 6.83
C VAL A 392 38.17 68.30 8.01
N PRO A 393 38.80 68.66 9.15
CA PRO A 393 38.89 67.76 10.30
C PRO A 393 37.58 67.72 11.09
N LEU A 394 37.07 66.49 11.28
CA LEU A 394 35.93 66.16 12.14
C LEU A 394 36.29 66.37 13.61
N ARG A 395 35.53 67.22 14.31
CA ARG A 395 35.56 67.35 15.77
C ARG A 395 34.87 66.16 16.44
N PRO A 396 35.45 65.60 17.52
CA PRO A 396 34.76 64.62 18.35
C PRO A 396 33.77 65.35 19.26
N HIS A 397 32.50 64.93 19.22
CA HIS A 397 31.47 65.37 20.15
C HIS A 397 31.44 64.37 21.31
N THR A 398 31.87 64.80 22.49
CA THR A 398 31.61 64.14 23.77
C THR A 398 30.27 64.60 24.34
N ASP A 399 29.81 63.83 25.34
CA ASP A 399 28.82 64.16 26.38
C ASP A 399 27.33 64.00 25.99
N VAL A 400 26.43 63.41 26.78
CA VAL A 400 26.38 62.91 28.19
C VAL A 400 25.47 61.68 28.25
#